data_AF-A0A957ZHJ2-F1
#
_entry.id   AF-A0A957ZHJ2-F1
#
_cell.length_a   1.000
_cell.length_b   1.000
_cell.length_c   1.000
_cell.angle_alpha   90.00
_cell.angle_beta   90.00
_cell.angle_gamma   90.00
#
_symmetry.space_group_name_H-M   'P 1'
#
loop_
_entity.id
_entity.type
_entity.pdbx_description
1 polymer ?
#
loop_
_entity_poly.entity_id
_entity_poly.type
_entity_poly.pdbx_seq_one_letter_code
_entity_poly.pdbx_strand_id
1 'polypeptide(L)'
;MTTSAPPTVAAMPETLPPGAPPAPERSTLVQAALEALTIATQRQGEEGQPAPFERAVFRPDSWLIQKCWETLADAGAPSAALAVAQMAGSRQPLAPVQALYRLSAGIDKQIGLANVIAQELKRMTPQILAPAAAPDDVTARDRLLYAAATAAAVGNPQLALTCLERLDQFATPWERPVVVPEQRQMLSDTVFELGLHPLTMTLITSALRRYGDAGAQFVLNITTAAGEQLRERPAAATRVARQLMLGVDTFRNATLTSLHSRRLTAIALAQAGAVDEVLGQLTAIANIQAARRESGLSLRKGDQSILRQVKRPTADADVDFQVYTLQEAVRAMPVRQMPREQRIDLANRLAMLGTKSDGWTAAGAAATLIDLGAV
;
A
#
# COMPACT_ATOMS: atom_id res chain seq x y z
N MET A 1 -88.01 38.40 -9.71
CA MET A 1 -86.60 38.51 -9.29
C MET A 1 -85.83 37.40 -10.00
N THR A 2 -84.83 37.82 -10.77
CA THR A 2 -84.14 37.07 -11.83
C THR A 2 -82.96 36.24 -11.30
N THR A 3 -82.76 35.11 -11.96
CA THR A 3 -81.63 34.17 -11.87
C THR A 3 -80.29 34.78 -12.30
N SER A 4 -79.19 34.47 -11.61
CA SER A 4 -77.84 34.43 -12.22
C SER A 4 -76.89 33.55 -11.40
N ALA A 5 -76.26 32.57 -12.05
CA ALA A 5 -75.22 31.71 -11.50
C ALA A 5 -73.83 32.37 -11.59
N PRO A 6 -72.87 32.06 -10.70
CA PRO A 6 -71.46 32.39 -10.91
C PRO A 6 -70.64 31.21 -11.50
N PRO A 7 -69.48 31.49 -12.13
CA PRO A 7 -68.82 30.58 -13.07
C PRO A 7 -67.77 29.66 -12.44
N THR A 8 -67.56 28.53 -13.12
CA THR A 8 -66.53 27.51 -12.92
C THR A 8 -65.12 28.09 -13.09
N VAL A 9 -64.29 28.05 -12.05
CA VAL A 9 -62.86 28.38 -12.12
C VAL A 9 -62.08 27.10 -12.40
N ALA A 10 -61.35 27.11 -13.52
CA ALA A 10 -60.47 26.04 -13.96
C ALA A 10 -59.30 25.84 -12.98
N ALA A 11 -59.01 24.58 -12.66
CA ALA A 11 -57.85 24.18 -11.89
C ALA A 11 -56.55 24.49 -12.66
N MET A 12 -55.67 25.30 -12.06
CA MET A 12 -54.28 25.42 -12.46
C MET A 12 -53.49 24.20 -11.95
N PRO A 13 -52.60 23.60 -12.74
CA PRO A 13 -51.77 22.48 -12.29
C PRO A 13 -50.63 22.98 -11.38
N GLU A 14 -50.40 22.23 -10.30
CA GLU A 14 -49.23 22.33 -9.42
C GLU A 14 -47.94 22.21 -10.24
N THR A 15 -47.08 23.21 -10.10
CA THR A 15 -45.70 23.18 -10.58
C THR A 15 -44.87 22.22 -9.72
N LEU A 16 -44.47 21.09 -10.32
CA LEU A 16 -43.46 20.16 -9.78
C LEU A 16 -42.10 20.88 -9.58
N PRO A 17 -41.32 20.54 -8.54
CA PRO A 17 -39.98 21.08 -8.33
C PRO A 17 -39.00 20.59 -9.42
N PRO A 18 -37.99 21.40 -9.79
CA PRO A 18 -37.09 21.11 -10.91
C PRO A 18 -36.28 19.84 -10.64
N GLY A 19 -36.25 18.99 -11.67
CA GLY A 19 -35.69 17.65 -11.67
C GLY A 19 -34.24 17.58 -11.23
N ALA A 20 -33.93 16.46 -10.57
CA ALA A 20 -32.58 15.98 -10.37
C ALA A 20 -31.81 15.97 -11.70
N PRO A 21 -30.49 16.26 -11.69
CA PRO A 21 -29.68 16.16 -12.90
C PRO A 21 -29.75 14.73 -13.47
N PRO A 22 -29.91 14.57 -14.80
CA PRO A 22 -29.94 13.26 -15.43
C PRO A 22 -28.62 12.53 -15.18
N ALA A 23 -28.71 11.22 -14.94
CA ALA A 23 -27.54 10.36 -14.87
C ALA A 23 -26.70 10.50 -16.15
N PRO A 24 -25.35 10.44 -16.07
CA PRO A 24 -24.51 10.56 -17.25
C PRO A 24 -24.87 9.46 -18.26
N GLU A 25 -25.30 9.86 -19.46
CA GLU A 25 -25.67 8.95 -20.54
C GLU A 25 -24.47 8.07 -20.90
N ARG A 26 -24.61 6.77 -20.65
CA ARG A 26 -23.61 5.77 -21.05
C ARG A 26 -23.68 5.64 -22.56
N SER A 27 -22.54 5.56 -23.25
CA SER A 27 -22.55 5.31 -24.69
C SER A 27 -23.27 3.98 -24.99
N THR A 28 -24.02 3.94 -26.09
CA THR A 28 -24.84 2.78 -26.51
C THR A 28 -24.04 1.48 -26.57
N LEU A 29 -22.74 1.56 -26.90
CA LEU A 29 -21.83 0.43 -26.95
C LEU A 29 -21.44 -0.09 -25.56
N VAL A 30 -21.24 0.79 -24.58
CA VAL A 30 -20.98 0.37 -23.18
C VAL A 30 -22.21 -0.31 -22.60
N GLN A 31 -23.41 0.19 -22.94
CA GLN A 31 -24.66 -0.42 -22.49
C GLN A 31 -24.88 -1.81 -23.11
N ALA A 32 -24.67 -1.95 -24.42
CA ALA A 32 -24.75 -3.25 -25.11
C ALA A 32 -23.72 -4.26 -24.57
N ALA A 33 -22.50 -3.81 -24.24
CA ALA A 33 -21.47 -4.66 -23.65
C ALA A 33 -21.85 -5.13 -22.23
N LEU A 34 -22.40 -4.23 -21.40
CA LEU A 34 -22.90 -4.59 -20.06
C LEU A 34 -24.08 -5.57 -20.14
N GLU A 35 -25.00 -5.36 -21.09
CA GLU A 35 -26.13 -6.26 -21.33
C GLU A 35 -25.66 -7.66 -21.76
N ALA A 36 -24.70 -7.75 -22.70
CA ALA A 36 -24.13 -9.02 -23.13
C ALA A 36 -23.44 -9.77 -21.97
N LEU A 37 -22.67 -9.05 -21.14
CA LEU A 37 -22.07 -9.62 -19.94
C LEU A 37 -23.14 -10.08 -18.94
N THR A 38 -24.23 -9.34 -18.79
CA THR A 38 -25.31 -9.66 -17.84
C THR A 38 -26.02 -10.94 -18.26
N ILE A 39 -26.34 -11.08 -19.55
CA ILE A 39 -26.90 -12.30 -20.13
C ILE A 39 -25.96 -13.49 -19.92
N ALA A 40 -24.66 -13.31 -20.10
CA ALA A 40 -23.67 -14.37 -19.87
C ALA A 40 -23.63 -14.84 -18.40
N THR A 41 -23.78 -13.91 -17.44
CA THR A 41 -23.83 -14.26 -16.01
C THR A 41 -25.13 -14.94 -15.58
N GLN A 42 -26.28 -14.57 -16.16
CA GLN A 42 -27.60 -15.11 -15.82
C GLN A 42 -27.82 -16.53 -16.32
N ARG A 43 -27.33 -16.87 -17.52
CA ARG A 43 -27.45 -18.22 -18.11
C ARG A 43 -26.79 -19.33 -17.27
N GLN A 44 -25.98 -18.99 -16.28
CA GLN A 44 -25.26 -19.95 -15.44
C GLN A 44 -25.89 -20.14 -14.04
N GLY A 45 -26.94 -19.38 -13.69
CA GLY A 45 -27.64 -19.51 -12.41
C GLY A 45 -28.60 -20.71 -12.33
N GLU A 46 -28.88 -21.37 -13.46
CA GLU A 46 -29.82 -22.51 -13.54
C GLU A 46 -29.14 -23.88 -13.39
N GLU A 47 -27.81 -23.97 -13.44
CA GLU A 47 -27.07 -25.22 -13.19
C GLU A 47 -26.62 -25.30 -11.72
N GLY A 48 -27.28 -26.18 -10.98
CA GLY A 48 -27.25 -26.24 -9.52
C GLY A 48 -25.91 -26.56 -8.84
N GLN A 49 -25.90 -26.15 -7.56
CA GLN A 49 -24.95 -26.40 -6.46
C GLN A 49 -23.65 -25.56 -6.41
N PRO A 50 -23.40 -24.86 -5.28
CA PRO A 50 -22.09 -24.26 -5.00
C PRO A 50 -21.10 -25.36 -4.59
N ALA A 51 -20.18 -25.71 -5.48
CA ALA A 51 -19.10 -26.64 -5.16
C ALA A 51 -18.07 -25.99 -4.19
N PRO A 52 -17.54 -26.74 -3.22
CA PRO A 52 -16.58 -26.21 -2.24
C PRO A 52 -15.26 -25.80 -2.90
N PHE A 53 -14.64 -24.76 -2.32
CA PHE A 53 -13.42 -24.07 -2.76
C PHE A 53 -12.14 -24.92 -2.65
N GLU A 54 -12.05 -26.06 -3.34
CA GLU A 54 -10.80 -26.81 -3.48
C GLU A 54 -10.41 -26.89 -4.95
N ARG A 55 -9.45 -26.03 -5.35
CA ARG A 55 -8.86 -25.86 -6.70
C ARG A 55 -9.75 -25.16 -7.73
N ALA A 56 -9.69 -23.83 -7.71
CA ALA A 56 -10.26 -22.98 -8.76
C ALA A 56 -9.49 -23.19 -10.09
N VAL A 57 -9.97 -24.11 -10.92
CA VAL A 57 -9.77 -23.98 -12.37
C VAL A 57 -10.60 -22.77 -12.77
N PHE A 58 -9.93 -21.63 -13.04
CA PHE A 58 -10.58 -20.41 -13.51
C PHE A 58 -11.41 -20.76 -14.76
N ARG A 59 -12.73 -20.77 -14.62
CA ARG A 59 -13.61 -20.92 -15.79
C ARG A 59 -13.37 -19.66 -16.66
N PRO A 60 -13.21 -19.81 -18.00
CA PRO A 60 -12.83 -18.71 -18.89
C PRO A 60 -13.62 -17.42 -18.67
N ASP A 61 -14.92 -17.55 -18.39
CA ASP A 61 -15.84 -16.42 -18.18
C ASP A 61 -15.58 -15.65 -16.89
N SER A 62 -15.16 -16.33 -15.81
CA SER A 62 -14.87 -15.68 -14.52
C SER A 62 -13.59 -14.86 -14.59
N TRP A 63 -12.60 -15.34 -15.33
CA TRP A 63 -11.37 -14.60 -15.62
C TRP A 63 -11.66 -13.40 -16.53
N LEU A 64 -12.50 -13.57 -17.56
CA LEU A 64 -12.85 -12.50 -18.48
C LEU A 64 -13.57 -11.35 -17.74
N ILE A 65 -14.59 -11.66 -16.94
CA ILE A 65 -15.31 -10.65 -16.15
C ILE A 65 -14.34 -9.93 -15.20
N GLN A 66 -13.44 -10.67 -14.57
CA GLN A 66 -12.41 -10.08 -13.72
C GLN A 66 -11.53 -9.09 -14.49
N LYS A 67 -10.98 -9.51 -15.64
CA LYS A 67 -10.12 -8.65 -16.45
C LYS A 67 -10.86 -7.44 -17.02
N CYS A 68 -12.15 -7.56 -17.31
CA CYS A 68 -12.98 -6.45 -17.74
C CYS A 68 -13.09 -5.37 -16.65
N TRP A 69 -13.48 -5.72 -15.42
CA TRP A 69 -13.59 -4.69 -14.37
C TRP A 69 -12.23 -4.12 -13.96
N GLU A 70 -11.17 -4.94 -13.95
CA GLU A 70 -9.80 -4.49 -13.65
C GLU A 70 -9.33 -3.45 -14.67
N THR A 71 -9.55 -3.72 -15.96
CA THR A 71 -9.13 -2.84 -17.06
C THR A 71 -9.95 -1.55 -17.08
N LEU A 72 -11.25 -1.63 -16.79
CA LEU A 72 -12.10 -0.45 -16.64
C LEU A 72 -11.71 0.40 -15.42
N ALA A 73 -11.28 -0.23 -14.33
CA ALA A 73 -10.77 0.48 -13.16
C ALA A 73 -9.44 1.19 -13.46
N ASP A 74 -8.52 0.54 -14.16
CA ASP A 74 -7.24 1.14 -14.59
C ASP A 74 -7.44 2.30 -15.58
N ALA A 75 -8.47 2.21 -16.42
CA ALA A 75 -8.88 3.28 -17.33
C ALA A 75 -9.62 4.43 -16.63
N GLY A 76 -9.96 4.28 -15.34
CA GLY A 76 -10.71 5.26 -14.57
C GLY A 76 -12.16 5.43 -15.05
N ALA A 77 -12.82 4.33 -15.41
CA ALA A 77 -14.24 4.32 -15.77
C ALA A 77 -15.09 3.81 -14.58
N PRO A 78 -15.34 4.63 -13.54
CA PRO A 78 -15.86 4.16 -12.25
C PRO A 78 -17.22 3.46 -12.37
N SER A 79 -18.17 4.05 -13.10
CA SER A 79 -19.52 3.50 -13.26
C SER A 79 -19.54 2.14 -13.98
N ALA A 80 -18.67 1.98 -14.99
CA ALA A 80 -18.58 0.75 -15.76
C ALA A 80 -17.81 -0.33 -14.99
N ALA A 81 -16.70 0.03 -14.35
CA ALA A 81 -15.90 -0.87 -13.53
C ALA A 81 -16.73 -1.46 -12.39
N LEU A 82 -17.48 -0.62 -11.65
CA LEU A 82 -18.32 -1.06 -10.54
C LEU A 82 -19.51 -1.90 -11.00
N ALA A 83 -20.12 -1.58 -12.15
CA ALA A 83 -21.19 -2.41 -12.69
C ALA A 83 -20.69 -3.84 -12.99
N VAL A 84 -19.55 -3.97 -13.68
CA VAL A 84 -18.96 -5.29 -13.99
C VAL A 84 -18.48 -6.00 -12.72
N ALA A 85 -17.90 -5.27 -11.77
CA ALA A 85 -17.45 -5.85 -10.49
C ALA A 85 -18.63 -6.37 -9.64
N GLN A 86 -19.79 -5.69 -9.66
CA GLN A 86 -21.00 -6.18 -8.99
C GLN A 86 -21.52 -7.49 -9.60
N MET A 87 -21.39 -7.66 -10.91
CA MET A 87 -21.76 -8.90 -11.59
C MET A 87 -20.88 -10.08 -11.17
N ALA A 88 -19.61 -9.82 -10.85
CA ALA A 88 -18.70 -10.81 -10.28
C ALA A 88 -18.98 -11.12 -8.80
N GLY A 89 -19.75 -10.27 -8.09
CA GLY A 89 -19.89 -10.26 -6.63
C GLY A 89 -20.37 -11.57 -6.00
N SER A 90 -21.17 -12.36 -6.71
CA SER A 90 -21.64 -13.67 -6.23
C SER A 90 -20.52 -14.72 -6.11
N ARG A 91 -19.50 -14.64 -6.97
CA ARG A 91 -18.34 -15.55 -7.01
C ARG A 91 -17.09 -14.91 -6.39
N GLN A 92 -16.97 -13.60 -6.49
CA GLN A 92 -15.87 -12.78 -6.01
C GLN A 92 -16.43 -11.65 -5.13
N PRO A 93 -16.75 -11.92 -3.85
CA PRO A 93 -17.42 -10.95 -2.97
C PRO A 93 -16.60 -9.66 -2.73
N LEU A 94 -15.28 -9.71 -2.96
CA LEU A 94 -14.39 -8.56 -2.82
C LEU A 94 -14.32 -7.68 -4.06
N ALA A 95 -14.76 -8.15 -5.23
CA ALA A 95 -14.56 -7.46 -6.51
C ALA A 95 -15.06 -5.99 -6.49
N PRO A 96 -16.24 -5.66 -5.93
CA PRO A 96 -16.70 -4.28 -5.87
C PRO A 96 -15.78 -3.35 -5.06
N VAL A 97 -15.28 -3.81 -3.91
CA VAL A 97 -14.41 -2.99 -3.03
C VAL A 97 -12.97 -2.95 -3.58
N GLN A 98 -12.49 -4.03 -4.18
CA GLN A 98 -11.22 -4.06 -4.90
C GLN A 98 -11.23 -3.11 -6.11
N ALA A 99 -12.35 -3.03 -6.84
CA ALA A 99 -12.51 -2.09 -7.95
C ALA A 99 -12.42 -0.64 -7.45
N LEU A 100 -13.06 -0.30 -6.32
CA LEU A 100 -12.92 1.03 -5.69
C LEU A 100 -11.47 1.35 -5.31
N TYR A 101 -10.77 0.40 -4.69
CA TYR A 101 -9.36 0.57 -4.33
C TYR A 101 -8.49 0.77 -5.58
N ARG A 102 -8.70 -0.03 -6.63
CA ARG A 102 -7.95 0.08 -7.89
C ARG A 102 -8.21 1.41 -8.60
N LEU A 103 -9.45 1.87 -8.61
CA LEU A 103 -9.83 3.21 -9.10
C LEU A 103 -9.12 4.33 -8.32
N SER A 104 -8.85 4.13 -7.03
CA SER A 104 -8.20 5.14 -6.18
C SER A 104 -6.79 5.49 -6.65
N ALA A 105 -6.08 4.56 -7.30
CA ALA A 105 -4.76 4.81 -7.90
C ALA A 105 -4.80 5.83 -9.06
N GLY A 106 -5.98 6.10 -9.62
CA GLY A 106 -6.19 7.06 -10.72
C GLY A 106 -6.65 8.45 -10.26
N ILE A 107 -6.82 8.70 -8.96
CA ILE A 107 -7.41 9.95 -8.44
C ILE A 107 -6.67 11.19 -8.93
N ASP A 108 -5.33 11.16 -8.94
CA ASP A 108 -4.52 12.30 -9.38
C ASP A 108 -4.61 12.56 -10.89
N LYS A 109 -5.06 11.58 -11.68
CA LYS A 109 -5.11 11.66 -13.14
C LYS A 109 -6.47 12.13 -13.66
N GLN A 110 -7.53 12.05 -12.86
CA GLN A 110 -8.90 12.28 -13.30
C GLN A 110 -9.68 13.17 -12.32
N ILE A 111 -10.05 14.36 -12.78
CA ILE A 111 -10.81 15.32 -12.00
C ILE A 111 -12.19 14.74 -11.64
N GLY A 112 -12.56 14.83 -10.36
CA GLY A 112 -13.86 14.39 -9.87
C GLY A 112 -13.96 12.88 -9.55
N LEU A 113 -12.94 12.07 -9.90
CA LEU A 113 -12.93 10.63 -9.61
C LEU A 113 -13.02 10.36 -8.10
N ALA A 114 -12.28 11.11 -7.28
CA ALA A 114 -12.35 11.01 -5.82
C ALA A 114 -13.78 11.18 -5.28
N ASN A 115 -14.56 12.13 -5.83
CA ASN A 115 -15.95 12.36 -5.41
C ASN A 115 -16.85 11.17 -5.78
N VAL A 116 -16.66 10.59 -6.96
CA VAL A 116 -17.42 9.40 -7.39
C VAL A 116 -17.10 8.22 -6.48
N ILE A 117 -15.82 7.98 -6.20
CA ILE A 117 -15.38 6.92 -5.29
C ILE A 117 -15.95 7.17 -3.88
N ALA A 118 -15.92 8.41 -3.38
CA ALA A 118 -16.48 8.76 -2.06
C ALA A 118 -17.98 8.44 -1.96
N GLN A 119 -18.76 8.78 -2.99
CA GLN A 119 -20.19 8.52 -3.03
C GLN A 119 -20.49 7.02 -3.08
N GLU A 120 -19.77 6.27 -3.91
CA GLU A 120 -19.92 4.82 -4.02
C GLU A 120 -19.51 4.09 -2.76
N LEU A 121 -18.39 4.51 -2.16
CA LEU A 121 -17.94 3.99 -0.88
C LEU A 121 -18.97 4.24 0.23
N LYS A 122 -19.55 5.45 0.28
CA LYS A 122 -20.63 5.78 1.23
C LYS A 122 -21.88 4.92 1.01
N ARG A 123 -22.25 4.66 -0.25
CA ARG A 123 -23.36 3.77 -0.61
C ARG A 123 -23.12 2.34 -0.13
N MET A 124 -21.87 1.87 -0.23
CA MET A 124 -21.47 0.51 0.14
C MET A 124 -21.16 0.32 1.63
N THR A 125 -21.08 1.39 2.43
CA THR A 125 -20.75 1.33 3.87
C THR A 125 -21.51 0.25 4.65
N PRO A 126 -22.84 0.06 4.49
CA PRO A 126 -23.57 -0.98 5.23
C PRO A 126 -23.07 -2.40 4.92
N GLN A 127 -22.66 -2.65 3.67
CA GLN A 127 -22.13 -3.94 3.23
C GLN A 127 -20.67 -4.14 3.67
N ILE A 128 -19.88 -3.06 3.65
CA ILE A 128 -18.48 -3.08 4.09
C ILE A 128 -18.38 -3.39 5.58
N LEU A 129 -19.20 -2.71 6.39
CA LEU A 129 -19.23 -2.84 7.85
C LEU A 129 -20.15 -3.97 8.34
N ALA A 130 -20.67 -4.80 7.43
CA ALA A 130 -21.46 -5.96 7.80
C ALA A 130 -20.64 -6.89 8.72
N PRO A 131 -21.29 -7.52 9.73
CA PRO A 131 -20.59 -8.41 10.65
C PRO A 131 -19.93 -9.57 9.90
N ALA A 132 -18.80 -10.04 10.42
CA ALA A 132 -18.13 -11.22 9.91
C ALA A 132 -19.00 -12.46 10.14
N ALA A 133 -19.00 -13.39 9.19
CA ALA A 133 -19.73 -14.65 9.34
C ALA A 133 -19.03 -15.60 10.35
N ALA A 134 -17.72 -15.45 10.51
CA ALA A 134 -16.87 -16.23 11.40
C ALA A 134 -15.76 -15.34 11.99
N PRO A 135 -15.20 -15.70 13.17
CA PRO A 135 -14.11 -14.95 13.79
C PRO A 135 -12.82 -14.87 12.96
N ASP A 136 -12.60 -15.82 12.04
CA ASP A 136 -11.45 -15.85 11.11
C ASP A 136 -11.84 -15.61 9.64
N ASP A 137 -12.94 -14.90 9.41
CA ASP A 137 -13.41 -14.60 8.06
C ASP A 137 -12.42 -13.68 7.31
N VAL A 138 -11.54 -14.30 6.52
CA VAL A 138 -10.52 -13.63 5.70
C VAL A 138 -11.17 -12.66 4.71
N THR A 139 -12.36 -12.98 4.19
CA THR A 139 -13.08 -12.13 3.24
C THR A 139 -13.54 -10.85 3.92
N ALA A 140 -14.11 -10.94 5.13
CA ALA A 140 -14.49 -9.76 5.89
C ALA A 140 -13.28 -8.87 6.23
N ARG A 141 -12.14 -9.48 6.56
CA ARG A 141 -10.88 -8.75 6.86
C ARG A 141 -10.33 -8.03 5.62
N ASP A 142 -10.21 -8.73 4.50
CA ASP A 142 -9.71 -8.15 3.25
C ASP A 142 -10.66 -7.04 2.77
N ARG A 143 -11.98 -7.21 2.91
CA ARG A 143 -12.98 -6.17 2.62
C ARG A 143 -12.77 -4.90 3.41
N LEU A 144 -12.56 -5.01 4.73
CA LEU A 144 -12.29 -3.86 5.60
C LEU A 144 -10.96 -3.18 5.24
N LEU A 145 -9.93 -3.94 4.88
CA LEU A 145 -8.64 -3.39 4.48
C LEU A 145 -8.72 -2.61 3.16
N TYR A 146 -9.35 -3.17 2.13
CA TYR A 146 -9.56 -2.44 0.86
C TYR A 146 -10.42 -1.19 1.05
N ALA A 147 -11.46 -1.27 1.90
CA ALA A 147 -12.29 -0.12 2.21
C ALA A 147 -11.52 0.97 2.97
N ALA A 148 -10.67 0.59 3.94
CA ALA A 148 -9.81 1.52 4.67
C ALA A 148 -8.84 2.25 3.73
N ALA A 149 -8.19 1.50 2.83
CA ALA A 149 -7.25 2.06 1.86
C ALA A 149 -7.95 3.01 0.88
N THR A 150 -9.11 2.62 0.36
CA THR A 150 -9.93 3.48 -0.51
C THR A 150 -10.37 4.76 0.22
N ALA A 151 -10.86 4.63 1.46
CA ALA A 151 -11.30 5.76 2.26
C ALA A 151 -10.14 6.74 2.54
N ALA A 152 -8.95 6.23 2.84
CA ALA A 152 -7.76 7.04 3.06
C ALA A 152 -7.35 7.79 1.78
N ALA A 153 -7.28 7.10 0.64
CA ALA A 153 -6.91 7.68 -0.65
C ALA A 153 -7.86 8.81 -1.12
N VAL A 154 -9.15 8.71 -0.76
CA VAL A 154 -10.18 9.71 -1.11
C VAL A 154 -10.25 10.86 -0.07
N GLY A 155 -9.45 10.80 0.99
CA GLY A 155 -9.42 11.85 2.03
C GLY A 155 -10.56 11.74 3.05
N ASN A 156 -11.11 10.54 3.29
CA ASN A 156 -12.10 10.28 4.34
C ASN A 156 -11.46 9.51 5.53
N PRO A 157 -10.74 10.21 6.43
CA PRO A 157 -10.03 9.56 7.52
C PRO A 157 -10.96 8.89 8.54
N GLN A 158 -12.18 9.40 8.72
CA GLN A 158 -13.14 8.85 9.68
C GLN A 158 -13.58 7.43 9.28
N LEU A 159 -13.95 7.24 8.02
CA LEU A 159 -14.35 5.91 7.52
C LEU A 159 -13.16 4.95 7.48
N ALA A 160 -11.98 5.44 7.08
CA ALA A 160 -10.77 4.64 7.07
C ALA A 160 -10.42 4.11 8.47
N LEU A 161 -10.41 5.00 9.48
CA LEU A 161 -10.19 4.61 10.88
C LEU A 161 -11.27 3.66 11.38
N THR A 162 -12.54 3.92 11.07
CA THR A 162 -13.64 3.00 11.44
C THR A 162 -13.39 1.59 10.88
N CYS A 163 -12.95 1.48 9.63
CA CYS A 163 -12.65 0.19 9.02
C CYS A 163 -11.45 -0.50 9.69
N LEU A 164 -10.39 0.25 10.02
CA LEU A 164 -9.22 -0.28 10.72
C LEU A 164 -9.53 -0.69 12.17
N GLU A 165 -10.35 0.06 12.89
CA GLU A 165 -10.81 -0.28 14.24
C GLU A 165 -11.67 -1.54 14.24
N ARG A 166 -12.52 -1.72 13.22
CA ARG A 166 -13.25 -2.97 13.02
C ARG A 166 -12.34 -4.13 12.66
N LEU A 167 -11.31 -3.88 11.86
CA LEU A 167 -10.30 -4.89 11.55
C LEU A 167 -9.52 -5.30 12.80
N ASP A 168 -9.21 -4.38 13.71
CA ASP A 168 -8.49 -4.64 14.97
C ASP A 168 -9.28 -5.54 15.95
N GLN A 169 -10.60 -5.68 15.77
CA GLN A 169 -11.46 -6.52 16.60
C GLN A 169 -11.34 -8.03 16.30
N PHE A 170 -10.65 -8.42 15.22
CA PHE A 170 -10.41 -9.83 14.87
C PHE A 170 -9.32 -10.45 15.75
N ALA A 171 -9.24 -11.79 15.80
CA ALA A 171 -8.28 -12.50 16.66
C ALA A 171 -6.80 -12.28 16.24
N THR A 172 -6.52 -12.29 14.93
CA THR A 172 -5.17 -12.11 14.36
C THR A 172 -5.14 -10.97 13.33
N PRO A 173 -5.55 -9.74 13.71
CA PRO A 173 -6.06 -8.74 12.77
C PRO A 173 -5.02 -8.30 11.72
N TRP A 174 -3.75 -8.18 12.14
CA TRP A 174 -2.67 -7.60 11.33
C TRP A 174 -1.68 -8.61 10.76
N GLU A 175 -1.78 -9.91 11.10
CA GLU A 175 -0.80 -10.92 10.67
C GLU A 175 -0.70 -10.99 9.14
N ARG A 176 -1.82 -11.25 8.46
CA ARG A 176 -1.86 -11.28 7.00
C ARG A 176 -1.60 -9.90 6.37
N PRO A 177 -2.22 -8.79 6.82
CA PRO A 177 -1.93 -7.46 6.28
C PRO A 177 -0.46 -7.03 6.36
N VAL A 178 0.28 -7.44 7.40
CA VAL A 178 1.70 -7.09 7.53
C VAL A 178 2.61 -8.08 6.79
N VAL A 179 2.30 -9.37 6.80
CA VAL A 179 3.17 -10.41 6.21
C VAL A 179 3.06 -10.47 4.68
N VAL A 180 1.85 -10.35 4.12
CA VAL A 180 1.64 -10.43 2.67
C VAL A 180 2.12 -9.14 1.99
N PRO A 181 3.05 -9.19 1.02
CA PRO A 181 3.67 -7.98 0.46
C PRO A 181 2.70 -6.95 -0.12
N GLU A 182 1.70 -7.38 -0.90
CA GLU A 182 0.72 -6.48 -1.51
C GLU A 182 -0.18 -5.80 -0.47
N GLN A 183 -0.64 -6.57 0.52
CA GLN A 183 -1.44 -6.02 1.63
C GLN A 183 -0.61 -5.13 2.54
N ARG A 184 0.68 -5.43 2.73
CA ARG A 184 1.61 -4.63 3.52
C ARG A 184 1.81 -3.26 2.90
N GLN A 185 1.99 -3.21 1.58
CA GLN A 185 2.10 -1.94 0.86
C GLN A 185 0.81 -1.12 1.01
N MET A 186 -0.34 -1.74 0.74
CA MET A 186 -1.64 -1.10 0.91
C MET A 186 -1.85 -0.57 2.34
N LEU A 187 -1.49 -1.35 3.36
CA LEU A 187 -1.60 -0.96 4.76
C LEU A 187 -0.62 0.17 5.10
N SER A 188 0.63 0.12 4.62
CA SER A 188 1.60 1.20 4.87
C SER A 188 1.16 2.52 4.26
N ASP A 189 0.59 2.48 3.05
CA ASP A 189 0.08 3.67 2.36
C ASP A 189 -1.14 4.23 3.10
N THR A 190 -2.05 3.35 3.52
CA THR A 190 -3.22 3.74 4.33
C THR A 190 -2.81 4.41 5.64
N VAL A 191 -1.85 3.81 6.36
CA VAL A 191 -1.33 4.34 7.63
C VAL A 191 -0.57 5.65 7.41
N PHE A 192 0.13 5.79 6.29
CA PHE A 192 0.79 7.01 5.91
C PHE A 192 -0.20 8.16 5.73
N GLU A 193 -1.23 7.98 4.89
CA GLU A 193 -2.27 8.97 4.63
C GLU A 193 -3.06 9.37 5.89
N LEU A 194 -3.37 8.40 6.75
CA LEU A 194 -4.05 8.65 8.02
C LEU A 194 -3.18 9.39 9.04
N GLY A 195 -1.86 9.26 8.95
CA GLY A 195 -0.90 9.84 9.87
C GLY A 195 -1.01 9.33 11.31
N LEU A 196 -0.69 10.20 12.27
CA LEU A 196 -0.60 9.86 13.69
C LEU A 196 -1.98 9.76 14.34
N HIS A 197 -2.41 8.54 14.65
CA HIS A 197 -3.61 8.17 15.41
C HIS A 197 -3.23 7.09 16.42
N PRO A 198 -3.87 6.95 17.60
CA PRO A 198 -3.51 5.92 18.57
C PRO A 198 -3.43 4.49 18.00
N LEU A 199 -4.35 4.13 17.11
CA LEU A 199 -4.32 2.85 16.39
C LEU A 199 -3.10 2.71 15.49
N THR A 200 -2.82 3.70 14.63
CA THR A 200 -1.69 3.64 13.69
C THR A 200 -0.35 3.71 14.40
N MET A 201 -0.26 4.49 15.48
CA MET A 201 0.92 4.57 16.34
C MET A 201 1.22 3.24 17.02
N THR A 202 0.20 2.56 17.56
CA THR A 202 0.36 1.24 18.18
C THR A 202 0.80 0.20 17.15
N LEU A 203 0.25 0.25 15.94
CA LEU A 203 0.64 -0.63 14.85
C LEU A 203 2.11 -0.41 14.45
N ILE A 204 2.54 0.84 14.26
CA ILE A 204 3.94 1.19 13.94
C ILE A 204 4.88 0.71 15.05
N THR A 205 4.65 1.14 16.29
CA THR A 205 5.56 0.90 17.42
C THR A 205 5.69 -0.57 17.81
N SER A 206 4.68 -1.40 17.50
CA SER A 206 4.72 -2.85 17.80
C SER A 206 5.10 -3.73 16.61
N ALA A 207 5.18 -3.17 15.40
CA ALA A 207 5.33 -3.95 14.16
C ALA A 207 6.58 -4.84 14.15
N LEU A 208 7.75 -4.28 14.45
CA LEU A 208 9.01 -5.02 14.42
C LEU A 208 9.02 -6.17 15.44
N ARG A 209 8.52 -5.91 16.65
CA ARG A 209 8.47 -6.90 17.71
C ARG A 209 7.51 -8.04 17.39
N ARG A 210 6.36 -7.74 16.78
CA ARG A 210 5.30 -8.73 16.50
C ARG A 210 5.51 -9.50 15.20
N TYR A 211 6.04 -8.85 14.16
CA TYR A 211 6.09 -9.41 12.80
C TYR A 211 7.50 -9.51 12.21
N GLY A 212 8.54 -9.26 13.01
CA GLY A 212 9.94 -9.42 12.60
C GLY A 212 10.28 -8.61 11.34
N ASP A 213 10.85 -9.28 10.34
CA ASP A 213 11.27 -8.68 9.07
C ASP A 213 10.10 -8.07 8.28
N ALA A 214 8.91 -8.69 8.31
CA ALA A 214 7.73 -8.14 7.66
C ALA A 214 7.27 -6.84 8.33
N GLY A 215 7.35 -6.80 9.66
CA GLY A 215 7.10 -5.59 10.45
C GLY A 215 8.12 -4.49 10.18
N ALA A 216 9.40 -4.85 10.04
CA ALA A 216 10.44 -3.91 9.65
C ALA A 216 10.19 -3.31 8.26
N GLN A 217 9.83 -4.15 7.27
CA GLN A 217 9.49 -3.65 5.94
C GLN A 217 8.25 -2.75 5.96
N PHE A 218 7.26 -3.06 6.78
CA PHE A 218 6.04 -2.25 6.93
C PHE A 218 6.38 -0.85 7.46
N VAL A 219 7.17 -0.75 8.53
CA VAL A 219 7.58 0.54 9.10
C VAL A 219 8.51 1.28 8.13
N LEU A 220 9.40 0.57 7.43
CA LEU A 220 10.27 1.18 6.42
C LEU A 220 9.46 1.85 5.32
N ASN A 221 8.43 1.18 4.77
CA ASN A 221 7.57 1.76 3.74
C ASN A 221 6.96 3.10 4.18
N ILE A 222 6.48 3.18 5.44
CA ILE A 222 5.93 4.42 6.01
C ILE A 222 7.02 5.50 6.11
N THR A 223 8.21 5.15 6.60
CA THR A 223 9.31 6.12 6.71
C THR A 223 9.83 6.59 5.35
N THR A 224 9.81 5.72 4.34
CA THR A 224 10.20 6.07 2.96
C THR A 224 9.21 7.05 2.35
N ALA A 225 7.91 6.78 2.44
CA ALA A 225 6.87 7.70 1.97
C ALA A 225 6.94 9.06 2.68
N ALA A 226 7.18 9.06 4.00
CA ALA A 226 7.37 10.29 4.77
C ALA A 226 8.63 11.06 4.36
N GLY A 227 9.75 10.37 4.15
CA GLY A 227 11.01 10.95 3.69
C GLY A 227 10.89 11.57 2.30
N GLU A 228 10.21 10.90 1.37
CA GLU A 228 9.92 11.40 0.02
C GLU A 228 9.03 12.64 0.06
N GLN A 229 7.93 12.60 0.81
CA GLN A 229 7.02 13.74 0.91
C GLN A 229 7.70 14.96 1.57
N LEU A 230 8.59 14.76 2.54
CA LEU A 230 9.37 15.85 3.13
C LEU A 230 10.35 16.49 2.13
N ARG A 231 10.96 15.68 1.25
CA ARG A 231 11.86 16.17 0.20
C ARG A 231 11.10 16.96 -0.86
N GLU A 232 9.92 16.51 -1.26
CA GLU A 232 9.12 17.16 -2.30
C GLU A 232 8.33 18.38 -1.80
N ARG A 233 7.79 18.32 -0.57
CA ARG A 233 6.85 19.31 -0.02
C ARG A 233 7.27 19.76 1.39
N PRO A 234 8.34 20.55 1.52
CA PRO A 234 8.84 21.01 2.81
C PRO A 234 7.84 21.89 3.60
N ALA A 235 6.83 22.46 2.94
CA ALA A 235 5.79 23.28 3.60
C ALA A 235 4.81 22.46 4.47
N ALA A 236 4.66 21.14 4.24
CA ALA A 236 3.81 20.25 5.05
C ALA A 236 4.58 19.55 6.20
N ALA A 237 5.78 20.03 6.52
CA ALA A 237 6.81 19.24 7.19
C ALA A 237 6.46 18.75 8.61
N THR A 238 5.76 19.52 9.43
CA THR A 238 5.74 19.23 10.88
C THR A 238 5.00 17.94 11.25
N ARG A 239 3.94 17.57 10.52
CA ARG A 239 3.20 16.32 10.78
C ARG A 239 3.96 15.11 10.20
N VAL A 240 4.40 15.23 8.96
CA VAL A 240 5.12 14.19 8.23
C VAL A 240 6.47 13.88 8.90
N ALA A 241 7.18 14.90 9.36
CA ALA A 241 8.41 14.75 10.13
C ALA A 241 8.17 14.00 11.45
N ARG A 242 7.09 14.29 12.18
CA ARG A 242 6.76 13.54 13.40
C ARG A 242 6.46 12.07 13.11
N GLN A 243 5.81 11.78 11.98
CA GLN A 243 5.54 10.40 11.57
C GLN A 243 6.81 9.66 11.14
N LEU A 244 7.70 10.32 10.39
CA LEU A 244 9.02 9.80 10.07
C LEU A 244 9.78 9.46 11.36
N MET A 245 9.83 10.41 12.31
CA MET A 245 10.53 10.21 13.58
C MET A 245 9.94 9.08 14.41
N LEU A 246 8.61 8.90 14.43
CA LEU A 246 7.99 7.76 15.10
C LEU A 246 8.47 6.41 14.52
N GLY A 247 8.54 6.30 13.20
CA GLY A 247 9.05 5.09 12.54
C GLY A 247 10.54 4.86 12.83
N VAL A 248 11.34 5.92 12.78
CA VAL A 248 12.77 5.90 13.10
C VAL A 248 13.01 5.49 14.56
N ASP A 249 12.27 6.05 15.50
CA ASP A 249 12.36 5.72 16.92
C ASP A 249 11.90 4.28 17.19
N THR A 250 10.95 3.77 16.41
CA THR A 250 10.57 2.36 16.46
C THR A 250 11.75 1.46 16.08
N PHE A 251 12.49 1.82 15.03
CA PHE A 251 13.70 1.10 14.64
C PHE A 251 14.83 1.20 15.68
N ARG A 252 15.05 2.38 16.26
CA ARG A 252 16.06 2.60 17.31
C ARG A 252 15.83 1.75 18.55
N ASN A 253 14.56 1.58 18.93
CA ASN A 253 14.17 0.87 20.15
C ASN A 253 13.88 -0.62 19.93
N ALA A 254 14.02 -1.14 18.71
CA ALA A 254 13.73 -2.53 18.40
C ALA A 254 14.91 -3.47 18.66
N THR A 255 14.62 -4.68 19.15
CA THR A 255 15.59 -5.76 19.27
C THR A 255 15.72 -6.52 17.94
N LEU A 256 16.74 -6.16 17.17
CA LEU A 256 16.96 -6.69 15.81
C LEU A 256 17.70 -8.04 15.82
N THR A 257 17.05 -9.08 15.33
CA THR A 257 17.56 -10.47 15.34
C THR A 257 18.09 -10.94 13.98
N SER A 258 17.77 -10.25 12.88
CA SER A 258 18.19 -10.61 11.53
C SER A 258 19.13 -9.54 10.93
N LEU A 259 19.97 -9.95 9.97
CA LEU A 259 20.78 -9.00 9.18
C LEU A 259 19.89 -8.16 8.28
N HIS A 260 18.82 -8.76 7.74
CA HIS A 260 17.83 -8.07 6.92
C HIS A 260 17.17 -6.91 7.68
N SER A 261 16.66 -7.13 8.90
CA SER A 261 16.05 -6.07 9.70
C SER A 261 17.04 -4.94 10.01
N ARG A 262 18.32 -5.27 10.23
CA ARG A 262 19.38 -4.27 10.45
C ARG A 262 19.67 -3.42 9.22
N ARG A 263 19.62 -4.02 8.03
CA ARG A 263 19.69 -3.27 6.78
C ARG A 263 18.52 -2.30 6.66
N LEU A 264 17.29 -2.76 6.91
CA LEU A 264 16.11 -1.90 6.87
C LEU A 264 16.20 -0.76 7.90
N THR A 265 16.72 -1.04 9.10
CA THR A 265 17.03 -0.02 10.11
C THR A 265 18.00 1.02 9.61
N ALA A 266 19.10 0.62 8.95
CA ALA A 266 20.06 1.55 8.39
C ALA A 266 19.41 2.49 7.35
N ILE A 267 18.52 1.97 6.50
CA ILE A 267 17.78 2.77 5.52
C ILE A 267 16.81 3.75 6.22
N ALA A 268 16.08 3.30 7.25
CA ALA A 268 15.17 4.17 8.00
C ALA A 268 15.91 5.29 8.75
N LEU A 269 17.04 4.98 9.39
CA LEU A 269 17.90 5.96 10.06
C LEU A 269 18.47 6.98 9.07
N ALA A 270 18.81 6.53 7.86
CA ALA A 270 19.26 7.40 6.79
C ALA A 270 18.19 8.41 6.35
N GLN A 271 16.90 8.04 6.32
CA GLN A 271 15.82 9.00 6.02
C GLN A 271 15.80 10.17 7.03
N ALA A 272 16.21 9.93 8.28
CA ALA A 272 16.36 10.96 9.32
C ALA A 272 17.71 11.70 9.31
N GLY A 273 18.62 11.36 8.39
CA GLY A 273 19.96 11.93 8.32
C GLY A 273 20.91 11.47 9.44
N ALA A 274 20.60 10.37 10.14
CA ALA A 274 21.38 9.89 11.29
C ALA A 274 22.63 9.11 10.85
N VAL A 275 23.64 9.80 10.31
CA VAL A 275 24.84 9.18 9.71
C VAL A 275 25.59 8.28 10.68
N ASP A 276 25.86 8.76 11.89
CA ASP A 276 26.61 7.99 12.90
C ASP A 276 25.89 6.68 13.25
N GLU A 277 24.56 6.72 13.33
CA GLU A 277 23.74 5.53 13.60
C GLU A 277 23.75 4.55 12.41
N VAL A 278 23.75 5.06 11.16
CA VAL A 278 23.88 4.24 9.95
C VAL A 278 25.24 3.52 9.91
N LEU A 279 26.33 4.24 10.16
CA LEU A 279 27.67 3.66 10.25
C LEU A 279 27.78 2.67 11.43
N GLY A 280 27.09 2.95 12.54
CA GLY A 280 26.93 2.03 13.66
C GLY A 280 26.23 0.73 13.27
N GLN A 281 25.14 0.80 12.50
CA GLN A 281 24.46 -0.41 12.00
C GLN A 281 25.34 -1.22 11.05
N LEU A 282 26.11 -0.57 10.16
CA LEU A 282 27.06 -1.26 9.29
C LEU A 282 28.15 -1.98 10.09
N THR A 283 28.65 -1.36 11.15
CA THR A 283 29.62 -1.98 12.06
C THR A 283 29.01 -3.19 12.78
N ALA A 284 27.77 -3.07 13.26
CA ALA A 284 27.05 -4.18 13.88
C ALA A 284 26.81 -5.34 12.90
N ILE A 285 26.44 -5.04 11.65
CA ILE A 285 26.29 -6.04 10.58
C ILE A 285 27.61 -6.77 10.35
N ALA A 286 28.71 -6.03 10.20
CA ALA A 286 30.05 -6.61 9.98
C ALA A 286 30.48 -7.52 11.13
N ASN A 287 30.23 -7.10 12.39
CA ASN A 287 30.56 -7.91 13.58
C ASN A 287 29.73 -9.20 13.64
N ILE A 288 28.43 -9.13 13.30
CA ILE A 288 27.57 -10.32 13.27
C ILE A 288 28.00 -11.27 12.16
N GLN A 289 28.35 -10.76 10.97
CA GLN A 289 28.88 -11.56 9.87
C GLN A 289 30.20 -12.23 10.25
N ALA A 290 31.13 -11.51 10.87
CA ALA A 290 32.38 -12.07 11.39
C ALA A 290 32.13 -13.19 12.42
N ALA A 291 31.29 -12.95 13.42
CA ALA A 291 30.93 -13.95 14.42
C ALA A 291 30.23 -15.19 13.81
N ARG A 292 29.41 -15.01 12.77
CA ARG A 292 28.80 -16.13 12.02
C ARG A 292 29.85 -16.97 11.28
N ARG A 293 30.85 -16.32 10.67
CA ARG A 293 31.98 -17.02 10.01
C ARG A 293 32.80 -17.82 11.00
N GLU A 294 33.13 -17.24 12.16
CA GLU A 294 33.89 -17.91 13.22
C GLU A 294 33.12 -19.08 13.86
N SER A 295 31.80 -18.97 13.97
CA SER A 295 30.94 -20.02 14.55
C SER A 295 30.53 -21.12 13.56
N GLY A 296 30.85 -21.00 12.26
CA GLY A 296 30.48 -21.98 11.25
C GLY A 296 28.96 -22.07 10.97
N LEU A 297 28.17 -21.11 11.44
CA LEU A 297 26.72 -21.06 11.20
C LEU A 297 26.47 -20.62 9.75
N SER A 298 25.89 -21.51 8.94
CA SER A 298 25.53 -21.22 7.54
C SER A 298 24.42 -20.16 7.46
N LEU A 299 24.44 -19.34 6.39
CA LEU A 299 23.41 -18.33 6.11
C LEU A 299 22.01 -18.95 6.17
N ARG A 300 21.10 -18.36 6.96
CA ARG A 300 19.69 -18.75 6.97
C ARG A 300 19.10 -18.51 5.58
N LYS A 301 18.24 -19.42 5.10
CA LYS A 301 17.63 -19.41 3.74
C LYS A 301 17.03 -18.07 3.30
N GLY A 302 16.61 -17.19 4.21
CA GLY A 302 16.07 -15.86 3.89
C GLY A 302 17.11 -14.83 3.40
N ASP A 303 18.38 -14.98 3.76
CA ASP A 303 19.45 -14.05 3.36
C ASP A 303 19.97 -14.34 1.93
N GLN A 304 19.63 -15.51 1.35
CA GLN A 304 20.11 -15.95 0.04
C GLN A 304 19.39 -15.27 -1.14
N SER A 305 18.20 -14.69 -0.93
CA SER A 305 17.37 -14.19 -2.04
C SER A 305 17.76 -12.79 -2.53
N ILE A 306 18.64 -12.08 -1.83
CA ILE A 306 18.98 -10.68 -2.12
C ILE A 306 20.22 -10.57 -3.03
N LEU A 307 21.13 -11.55 -2.95
CA LEU A 307 22.31 -11.61 -3.80
C LEU A 307 22.14 -12.77 -4.77
N ARG A 308 21.98 -12.50 -6.08
CA ARG A 308 22.21 -13.53 -7.10
C ARG A 308 23.62 -14.05 -6.88
N GLN A 309 23.76 -15.24 -6.29
CA GLN A 309 25.04 -15.88 -6.06
C GLN A 309 25.66 -16.28 -7.40
N VAL A 310 26.24 -15.31 -8.11
CA VAL A 310 27.18 -15.61 -9.18
C VAL A 310 28.46 -16.05 -8.47
N LYS A 311 28.65 -17.37 -8.33
CA LYS A 311 29.91 -17.94 -7.79
C LYS A 311 31.08 -17.35 -8.59
N ARG A 312 31.82 -16.41 -8.00
CA ARG A 312 33.09 -15.92 -8.54
C ARG A 312 34.16 -16.01 -7.46
N PRO A 313 35.41 -16.33 -7.81
CA PRO A 313 36.46 -16.63 -6.82
C PRO A 313 36.85 -15.47 -5.88
N THR A 314 36.42 -14.24 -6.18
CA THR A 314 36.84 -13.00 -5.48
C THR A 314 35.69 -12.21 -4.84
N ALA A 315 34.44 -12.69 -4.90
CA ALA A 315 33.30 -11.96 -4.34
C ALA A 315 33.08 -12.32 -2.87
N ASP A 316 33.26 -11.35 -1.96
CA ASP A 316 32.89 -11.48 -0.55
C ASP A 316 31.44 -11.01 -0.37
N ALA A 317 30.51 -11.96 -0.30
CA ALA A 317 29.08 -11.70 -0.15
C ALA A 317 28.76 -10.86 1.10
N ASP A 318 29.59 -10.91 2.14
CA ASP A 318 29.39 -10.09 3.33
C ASP A 318 29.69 -8.62 3.06
N VAL A 319 30.75 -8.35 2.30
CA VAL A 319 31.11 -7.00 1.84
C VAL A 319 30.06 -6.49 0.86
N ASP A 320 29.61 -7.32 -0.08
CA ASP A 320 28.59 -6.92 -1.06
C ASP A 320 27.27 -6.55 -0.37
N PHE A 321 26.87 -7.30 0.66
CA PHE A 321 25.71 -6.96 1.50
C PHE A 321 25.87 -5.62 2.21
N GLN A 322 27.06 -5.33 2.75
CA GLN A 322 27.35 -4.05 3.42
C GLN A 322 27.36 -2.88 2.42
N VAL A 323 27.96 -3.05 1.24
CA VAL A 323 27.96 -2.03 0.18
C VAL A 323 26.53 -1.75 -0.27
N TYR A 324 25.75 -2.78 -0.56
CA TYR A 324 24.35 -2.62 -0.95
C TYR A 324 23.52 -1.92 0.14
N THR A 325 23.73 -2.27 1.40
CA THR A 325 23.10 -1.60 2.56
C THR A 325 23.43 -0.11 2.59
N LEU A 326 24.70 0.24 2.42
CA LEU A 326 25.15 1.63 2.42
C LEU A 326 24.64 2.42 1.21
N GLN A 327 24.58 1.81 0.02
CA GLN A 327 24.00 2.43 -1.17
C GLN A 327 22.53 2.80 -0.97
N GLU A 328 21.73 1.85 -0.48
CA GLU A 328 20.30 2.08 -0.21
C GLU A 328 20.10 3.13 0.90
N ALA A 329 20.94 3.12 1.93
CA ALA A 329 20.94 4.15 2.96
C ALA A 329 21.26 5.54 2.37
N VAL A 330 22.33 5.68 1.58
CA VAL A 330 22.69 6.97 0.97
C VAL A 330 21.59 7.50 0.04
N ARG A 331 20.93 6.63 -0.75
CA ARG A 331 19.78 7.00 -1.59
C ARG A 331 18.61 7.57 -0.78
N ALA A 332 18.42 7.06 0.43
CA ALA A 332 17.40 7.52 1.37
C ALA A 332 17.78 8.84 2.09
N MET A 333 19.05 9.24 2.11
CA MET A 333 19.51 10.40 2.87
C MET A 333 19.16 11.75 2.21
N PRO A 334 18.93 12.81 3.00
CA PRO A 334 18.85 14.18 2.50
C PRO A 334 20.25 14.76 2.20
N VAL A 335 21.00 14.14 1.29
CA VAL A 335 22.45 14.42 1.03
C VAL A 335 22.75 15.91 0.82
N ARG A 336 21.85 16.66 0.17
CA ARG A 336 22.02 18.10 -0.08
C ARG A 336 22.04 18.96 1.19
N GLN A 337 21.42 18.48 2.27
CA GLN A 337 21.30 19.20 3.55
C GLN A 337 22.37 18.74 4.55
N MET A 338 23.18 17.75 4.19
CA MET A 338 24.14 17.14 5.10
C MET A 338 25.45 17.94 5.20
N PRO A 339 26.03 18.04 6.42
CA PRO A 339 27.38 18.54 6.63
C PRO A 339 28.40 17.82 5.74
N ARG A 340 29.43 18.55 5.29
CA ARG A 340 30.49 18.00 4.43
C ARG A 340 31.24 16.84 5.09
N GLU A 341 31.54 16.95 6.38
CA GLU A 341 32.27 15.93 7.14
C GLU A 341 31.53 14.59 7.13
N GLN A 342 30.23 14.61 7.42
CA GLN A 342 29.39 13.41 7.37
C GLN A 342 29.31 12.77 5.98
N ARG A 343 29.31 13.58 4.91
CA ARG A 343 29.38 13.07 3.53
C ARG A 343 30.72 12.40 3.24
N ILE A 344 31.82 12.97 3.75
CA ILE A 344 33.16 12.40 3.63
C ILE A 344 33.25 11.06 4.37
N ASP A 345 32.70 10.95 5.58
CA ASP A 345 32.75 9.70 6.35
C ASP A 345 31.99 8.56 5.64
N LEU A 346 30.82 8.84 5.09
CA LEU A 346 30.07 7.91 4.26
C LEU A 346 30.85 7.50 3.00
N ALA A 347 31.45 8.48 2.31
CA ALA A 347 32.25 8.25 1.12
C ALA A 347 33.49 7.38 1.42
N ASN A 348 34.22 7.68 2.49
CA ASN A 348 35.37 6.91 2.93
C ASN A 348 34.98 5.46 3.26
N ARG A 349 33.86 5.27 3.98
CA ARG A 349 33.37 3.93 4.30
C ARG A 349 32.98 3.17 3.03
N LEU A 350 32.27 3.82 2.11
CA LEU A 350 31.83 3.22 0.86
C LEU A 350 33.00 2.86 -0.06
N ALA A 351 34.01 3.73 -0.18
CA ALA A 351 35.23 3.47 -0.94
C ALA A 351 36.01 2.27 -0.36
N MET A 352 36.17 2.23 0.96
CA MET A 352 36.84 1.11 1.63
C MET A 352 36.12 -0.22 1.37
N LEU A 353 34.80 -0.26 1.44
CA LEU A 353 34.02 -1.47 1.14
C LEU A 353 34.05 -1.80 -0.36
N GLY A 354 33.94 -0.80 -1.23
CA GLY A 354 33.92 -0.97 -2.69
C GLY A 354 35.21 -1.56 -3.25
N THR A 355 36.37 -1.26 -2.67
CA THR A 355 37.65 -1.89 -3.07
C THR A 355 37.71 -3.39 -2.79
N LYS A 356 36.84 -3.89 -1.89
CA LYS A 356 36.77 -5.29 -1.45
C LYS A 356 35.54 -6.03 -2.02
N SER A 357 34.64 -5.32 -2.69
CA SER A 357 33.42 -5.87 -3.26
C SER A 357 33.65 -6.45 -4.66
N ASP A 358 32.66 -7.16 -5.20
CA ASP A 358 32.71 -7.60 -6.58
C ASP A 358 32.64 -6.42 -7.58
N GLY A 359 32.95 -6.68 -8.85
CA GLY A 359 33.02 -5.62 -9.87
C GLY A 359 31.69 -4.91 -10.15
N TRP A 360 30.55 -5.56 -9.94
CA TRP A 360 29.22 -4.96 -10.12
C TRP A 360 28.84 -4.08 -8.93
N THR A 361 29.08 -4.57 -7.72
CA THR A 361 28.83 -3.87 -6.47
C THR A 361 29.78 -2.69 -6.31
N ALA A 362 31.03 -2.83 -6.75
CA ALA A 362 32.02 -1.75 -6.83
C ALA A 362 31.57 -0.65 -7.80
N ALA A 363 31.00 -1.00 -8.96
CA ALA A 363 30.45 -0.02 -9.89
C ALA A 363 29.27 0.76 -9.28
N GLY A 364 28.38 0.07 -8.57
CA GLY A 364 27.32 0.73 -7.79
C GLY A 364 27.87 1.64 -6.71
N ALA A 365 28.95 1.23 -6.02
CA ALA A 365 29.61 2.03 -4.99
C ALA A 365 30.21 3.30 -5.59
N ALA A 366 30.87 3.19 -6.75
CA ALA A 366 31.39 4.33 -7.49
C ALA A 366 30.28 5.32 -7.89
N ALA A 367 29.13 4.84 -8.36
CA ALA A 367 27.99 5.70 -8.65
C ALA A 367 27.50 6.47 -7.41
N THR A 368 27.38 5.78 -6.27
CA THR A 368 26.96 6.42 -5.02
C THR A 368 28.02 7.37 -4.44
N LEU A 369 29.32 7.15 -4.69
CA LEU A 369 30.36 8.12 -4.34
C LEU A 369 30.18 9.46 -5.06
N ILE A 370 29.75 9.42 -6.33
CA ILE A 370 29.42 10.62 -7.11
C ILE A 370 28.24 11.35 -6.46
N ASP A 371 27.20 10.63 -6.03
CA ASP A 371 26.03 11.23 -5.35
C ASP A 371 26.41 11.95 -4.04
N LEU A 372 27.43 11.45 -3.34
CA LEU A 372 27.97 12.09 -2.13
C LEU A 372 28.85 13.32 -2.42
N GLY A 373 29.22 13.54 -3.69
CA GLY A 373 30.09 14.61 -4.14
C GLY A 373 31.58 14.29 -4.01
N ALA A 374 31.96 13.00 -3.99
CA ALA A 374 33.34 12.59 -4.12
C ALA A 374 33.75 12.68 -5.61
N VAL A 375 34.68 13.60 -5.91
CA VAL A 375 35.34 13.75 -7.22
C VAL A 375 36.83 13.61 -7.03
#